data_AF-A0A1G1AL93-F1
#
_entry.id   AF-A0A1G1AL93-F1
#
_cell.length_a   1.000
_cell.length_b   1.000
_cell.length_c   1.000
_cell.angle_alpha   90.00
_cell.angle_beta   90.00
_cell.angle_gamma   90.00
#
_symmetry.space_group_name_H-M   'P 1'
#
loop_
_entity.id
_entity.type
_entity.pdbx_description
1 polymer ?
#
loop_
_entity_poly.entity_id
_entity_poly.type
_entity_poly.pdbx_seq_one_letter_code
_entity_poly.pdbx_strand_id
1 'polypeptide(L)'
;MKGCLKLACRFLLLICSAVPVVALEHSDVNCLSDSAVRTNRDRVALMVSHSLYRELKPDIQQYKVDVEARFSVQLHVVEGAWDNPAKMRATIKELYDKEKISGVILVGAMPMHRFFMHEHANPNPLYYEDFDLEFVDKNNDGVDDAYNGKPQLKVWVANIRACEKASEDDIPGLRRFFTKTHDYYTGKAVPELRTLLFTTGDYPVVGDEFRRNGGTRFSAPGDITMLEGKACTLKAVRKAFKKHSYTLTYVGVHSDETGHGMEDEDLLSQEIADMTTGSLITINHGCFAGNWAKNDDEKSGLNCAMSWVFGKHMGQAVIAQVRSGGVGFDNLIYARLRAGDYLGKAYLPCKQAHEIEASPGDHTPGDIVSGILFIGNPFLELKPVKTKISLVINNAVYGDFSNNAVTNVTQLLADWVYDNTLTVDVPHDDFGDPANGIVKQLKVDYTFDDKEKSKTVNDGETLKISKGWFSK
;
A
#
# COMPACT_ATOMS: atom_id res chain seq x y z
N MET A 1 -4.19 -75.53 -12.25
CA MET A 1 -3.31 -76.62 -11.78
C MET A 1 -2.15 -76.76 -12.76
N LYS A 2 -0.93 -76.65 -12.24
CA LYS A 2 0.37 -77.22 -12.66
C LYS A 2 0.55 -77.75 -14.10
N GLY A 3 1.67 -77.34 -14.73
CA GLY A 3 2.37 -78.07 -15.81
C GLY A 3 2.62 -77.20 -17.05
N CYS A 4 3.78 -76.61 -17.33
CA CYS A 4 5.19 -77.08 -17.43
C CYS A 4 5.50 -77.85 -18.74
N LEU A 5 6.21 -77.18 -19.66
CA LEU A 5 7.16 -77.71 -20.66
C LEU A 5 7.89 -76.47 -21.25
N LYS A 6 9.13 -76.07 -20.94
CA LYS A 6 10.48 -76.70 -21.01
C LYS A 6 10.86 -77.30 -22.37
N LEU A 7 11.66 -76.55 -23.14
CA LEU A 7 12.95 -76.90 -23.78
C LEU A 7 13.28 -75.83 -24.84
N ALA A 8 14.50 -75.44 -25.22
CA ALA A 8 15.84 -75.33 -24.64
C ALA A 8 16.74 -74.87 -25.81
N CYS A 9 17.64 -73.90 -25.58
CA CYS A 9 18.95 -73.68 -26.25
C CYS A 9 19.39 -72.25 -25.93
N ARG A 10 20.62 -71.91 -25.56
CA ARG A 10 21.87 -72.65 -25.46
C ARG A 10 22.81 -71.84 -24.54
N PHE A 11 23.71 -72.56 -23.89
CA PHE A 11 24.76 -72.13 -22.97
C PHE A 11 25.68 -71.01 -23.51
N LEU A 12 26.00 -70.03 -22.65
CA LEU A 12 27.38 -69.73 -22.28
C LEU A 12 27.42 -69.19 -20.84
N LEU A 13 28.14 -69.90 -19.97
CA LEU A 13 28.39 -69.58 -18.56
C LEU A 13 29.64 -68.69 -18.48
N LEU A 14 29.58 -67.60 -17.71
CA LEU A 14 30.77 -67.04 -17.07
C LEU A 14 30.41 -66.47 -15.69
N ILE A 15 31.32 -66.74 -14.75
CA ILE A 15 31.13 -66.82 -13.31
C ILE A 15 31.16 -65.43 -12.63
N CYS A 16 30.43 -65.36 -11.54
CA CYS A 16 30.22 -64.25 -10.62
C CYS A 16 31.46 -63.57 -10.03
N SER A 17 31.21 -62.29 -9.72
CA SER A 17 31.44 -61.59 -8.45
C SER A 17 32.83 -61.04 -8.06
N ALA A 18 32.74 -59.73 -7.80
CA ALA A 18 33.34 -58.91 -6.75
C ALA A 18 34.72 -58.30 -7.03
N VAL A 19 34.75 -56.96 -6.98
CA VAL A 19 35.77 -56.05 -6.40
C VAL A 19 35.25 -54.59 -6.60
N PRO A 20 35.58 -53.65 -5.70
CA PRO A 20 34.69 -52.56 -5.27
C PRO A 20 34.87 -51.28 -6.10
N VAL A 21 33.82 -50.46 -6.16
CA VAL A 21 33.91 -49.09 -6.70
C VAL A 21 34.51 -48.20 -5.62
N VAL A 22 35.79 -47.88 -5.80
CA VAL A 22 36.53 -46.86 -5.05
C VAL A 22 36.13 -45.48 -5.57
N ALA A 23 35.81 -44.58 -4.64
CA ALA A 23 35.59 -43.16 -4.90
C ALA A 23 36.86 -42.50 -5.44
N LEU A 24 36.71 -41.68 -6.47
CA LEU A 24 37.74 -40.75 -6.93
C LEU A 24 37.16 -39.33 -6.91
N GLU A 25 37.67 -38.58 -5.94
CA GLU A 25 37.64 -37.13 -5.83
C GLU A 25 38.59 -36.46 -6.85
N HIS A 26 38.45 -35.13 -6.93
CA HIS A 26 39.23 -34.09 -7.62
C HIS A 26 38.44 -33.42 -8.76
N SER A 27 38.29 -32.11 -8.84
CA SER A 27 38.93 -31.02 -8.08
C SER A 27 38.23 -29.68 -8.38
N ASP A 28 38.01 -28.90 -7.33
CA ASP A 28 38.11 -27.43 -7.27
C ASP A 28 37.56 -26.60 -8.43
N VAL A 29 36.24 -26.35 -8.37
CA VAL A 29 35.68 -25.08 -8.86
C VAL A 29 35.56 -24.19 -7.64
N ASN A 30 36.43 -23.18 -7.59
CA ASN A 30 36.49 -22.13 -6.58
C ASN A 30 35.09 -21.75 -6.06
N CYS A 31 34.79 -22.18 -4.84
CA CYS A 31 33.83 -21.56 -3.95
C CYS A 31 34.32 -20.15 -3.65
N LEU A 32 34.01 -19.20 -4.53
CA LEU A 32 33.93 -17.79 -4.18
C LEU A 32 32.76 -17.66 -3.22
N SER A 33 33.08 -17.85 -1.94
CA SER A 33 32.40 -17.36 -0.75
C SER A 33 30.91 -17.03 -0.88
N ASP A 34 30.12 -17.79 -0.13
CA ASP A 34 28.75 -17.54 0.35
C ASP A 34 28.53 -16.17 1.07
N SER A 35 29.37 -15.17 0.81
CA SER A 35 29.34 -13.84 1.42
C SER A 35 28.97 -12.70 0.44
N ALA A 36 28.68 -12.98 -0.83
CA ALA A 36 28.49 -11.95 -1.86
C ALA A 36 27.07 -11.82 -2.47
N VAL A 37 26.05 -12.50 -1.94
CA VAL A 37 24.64 -12.13 -2.16
C VAL A 37 23.93 -12.10 -0.80
N ARG A 38 24.29 -11.13 0.04
CA ARG A 38 23.30 -10.62 1.01
C ARG A 38 22.20 -9.99 0.17
N THR A 39 21.15 -10.75 -0.14
CA THR A 39 19.89 -10.16 -0.58
C THR A 39 19.54 -9.10 0.46
N ASN A 40 19.44 -7.84 0.03
CA ASN A 40 19.21 -6.72 0.93
C ASN A 40 17.77 -6.85 1.46
N ARG A 41 17.60 -7.63 2.53
CA ARG A 41 16.30 -7.81 3.19
C ARG A 41 15.96 -6.54 3.95
N ASP A 42 14.76 -6.04 3.72
CA ASP A 42 14.21 -4.96 4.55
C ASP A 42 14.14 -5.45 5.99
N ARG A 43 14.47 -4.60 6.95
CA ARG A 43 14.38 -4.92 8.37
C ARG A 43 13.22 -4.15 8.96
N VAL A 44 12.30 -4.82 9.63
CA VAL A 44 11.10 -4.19 10.19
C VAL A 44 11.01 -4.54 11.66
N ALA A 45 10.73 -3.57 12.51
CA ALA A 45 10.46 -3.80 13.92
C ALA A 45 8.95 -4.01 14.14
N LEU A 46 8.56 -5.08 14.83
CA LEU A 46 7.22 -5.27 15.37
C LEU A 46 7.29 -5.02 16.88
N MET A 47 6.79 -3.85 17.29
CA MET A 47 6.79 -3.41 18.68
C MET A 47 5.47 -3.81 19.36
N VAL A 48 5.58 -4.39 20.55
CA VAL A 48 4.43 -4.92 21.31
C VAL A 48 4.71 -4.81 22.81
N SER A 49 3.66 -4.59 23.62
CA SER A 49 3.83 -4.54 25.07
C SER A 49 4.11 -5.93 25.67
N HIS A 50 4.79 -5.99 26.82
CA HIS A 50 5.04 -7.24 27.52
C HIS A 50 3.77 -8.06 27.82
N SER A 51 2.71 -7.37 28.27
CA SER A 51 1.43 -8.00 28.60
C SER A 51 0.76 -8.56 27.35
N LEU A 52 0.68 -7.77 26.28
CA LEU A 52 0.02 -8.17 25.05
C LEU A 52 0.78 -9.29 24.34
N TYR A 53 2.12 -9.21 24.31
CA TYR A 53 2.93 -10.27 23.71
C TYR A 53 2.76 -11.59 24.44
N ARG A 54 2.64 -11.60 25.77
CA ARG A 54 2.35 -12.84 26.52
C ARG A 54 1.07 -13.52 26.04
N GLU A 55 0.02 -12.74 25.77
CA GLU A 55 -1.29 -13.22 25.33
C GLU A 55 -1.33 -13.63 23.86
N LEU A 56 -0.55 -12.96 23.01
CA LEU A 56 -0.56 -13.12 21.55
C LEU A 56 0.71 -13.76 20.99
N LYS A 57 1.59 -14.31 21.84
CA LYS A 57 2.87 -14.87 21.42
C LYS A 57 2.74 -15.86 20.26
N PRO A 58 1.82 -16.85 20.29
CA PRO A 58 1.67 -17.78 19.18
C PRO A 58 1.28 -17.06 17.88
N ASP A 59 0.31 -16.14 17.95
CA ASP A 59 -0.20 -15.38 16.81
C ASP A 59 0.89 -14.50 16.17
N ILE A 60 1.66 -13.78 16.98
CA ILE A 60 2.74 -12.89 16.52
C ILE A 60 3.90 -13.71 15.94
N GLN A 61 4.24 -14.86 16.53
CA GLN A 61 5.29 -15.73 15.99
C GLN A 61 4.85 -16.36 14.66
N GLN A 62 3.59 -16.76 14.52
CA GLN A 62 3.06 -17.23 13.24
C GLN A 62 3.10 -16.12 12.19
N TYR A 63 2.66 -14.91 12.53
CA TYR A 63 2.73 -13.75 11.63
C TYR A 63 4.16 -13.47 11.15
N LYS A 64 5.16 -13.54 12.05
CA LYS A 64 6.58 -13.42 11.70
C LYS A 64 7.01 -14.50 10.70
N VAL A 65 6.69 -15.76 10.97
CA VAL A 65 7.03 -16.89 10.07
C VAL A 65 6.41 -16.68 8.69
N ASP A 66 5.13 -16.31 8.64
CA ASP A 66 4.43 -16.11 7.37
C ASP A 66 5.03 -14.94 6.56
N VAL A 67 5.36 -13.83 7.23
CA VAL A 67 5.98 -12.66 6.60
C VAL A 67 7.35 -13.02 6.04
N GLU A 68 8.23 -13.62 6.84
CA GLU A 68 9.60 -13.95 6.41
C GLU A 68 9.65 -15.08 5.37
N ALA A 69 8.60 -15.90 5.28
CA ALA A 69 8.46 -16.90 4.23
C ALA A 69 8.05 -16.31 2.88
N ARG A 70 7.29 -15.21 2.89
CA ARG A 70 6.68 -14.62 1.69
C ARG A 70 7.42 -13.40 1.15
N PHE A 71 7.97 -12.58 2.03
CA PHE A 71 8.61 -11.31 1.68
C PHE A 71 10.10 -11.36 1.97
N SER A 72 10.90 -10.60 1.21
CA SER A 72 12.33 -10.40 1.48
C SER A 72 12.53 -9.43 2.65
N VAL A 73 11.97 -9.79 3.81
CA VAL A 73 11.92 -9.01 5.04
C VAL A 73 12.52 -9.83 6.18
N GLN A 74 13.15 -9.16 7.13
CA GLN A 74 13.48 -9.66 8.45
C GLN A 74 12.63 -8.91 9.48
N LEU A 75 11.76 -9.63 10.20
CA LEU A 75 10.85 -9.05 11.18
C LEU A 75 11.40 -9.24 12.60
N HIS A 76 11.74 -8.14 13.26
CA HIS A 76 12.29 -8.11 14.60
C HIS A 76 11.17 -7.86 15.61
N VAL A 77 10.82 -8.86 16.42
CA VAL A 77 9.82 -8.68 17.49
C VAL A 77 10.50 -8.01 18.68
N VAL A 78 10.03 -6.82 19.03
CA VAL A 78 10.56 -5.99 20.12
C VAL A 78 9.50 -5.86 21.20
N GLU A 79 9.68 -6.62 22.27
CA GLU A 79 8.82 -6.58 23.45
C GLU A 79 9.32 -5.52 24.43
N GLY A 80 8.41 -4.71 24.99
CA GLY A 80 8.80 -3.67 25.92
C GLY A 80 7.67 -3.13 26.79
N ALA A 81 8.05 -2.29 27.76
CA ALA A 81 7.13 -1.41 28.48
C ALA A 81 7.12 -0.04 27.78
N TRP A 82 6.00 0.29 27.14
CA TRP A 82 5.86 1.49 26.33
C TRP A 82 4.98 2.49 27.07
N ASP A 83 5.63 3.33 27.88
CA ASP A 83 4.92 4.20 28.82
C ASP A 83 4.50 5.52 28.19
N ASN A 84 5.24 5.98 27.17
CA ASN A 84 4.97 7.25 26.49
C ASN A 84 5.57 7.28 25.07
N PRO A 85 5.10 8.21 24.21
CA PRO A 85 5.58 8.35 22.84
C PRO A 85 7.08 8.64 22.71
N ALA A 86 7.66 9.47 23.59
CA ALA A 86 9.08 9.83 23.49
C ALA A 86 10.01 8.62 23.66
N LYS A 87 9.69 7.72 24.61
CA LYS A 87 10.41 6.45 24.81
C LYS A 87 10.30 5.54 23.59
N MET A 88 9.12 5.47 22.98
CA MET A 88 8.92 4.71 21.75
C MET A 88 9.75 5.28 20.59
N ARG A 89 9.67 6.60 20.35
CA ARG A 89 10.46 7.29 19.30
C ARG A 89 11.95 7.06 19.49
N ALA A 90 12.47 7.19 20.71
CA ALA A 90 13.87 6.94 21.01
C ALA A 90 14.29 5.50 20.70
N THR A 91 13.43 4.53 21.03
CA THR A 91 13.69 3.11 20.73
C THR A 91 13.67 2.83 19.24
N ILE A 92 12.69 3.38 18.51
CA ILE A 92 12.60 3.26 17.05
C ILE A 92 13.85 3.86 16.39
N LYS A 93 14.28 5.04 16.84
CA LYS A 93 15.51 5.69 16.37
C LYS A 93 16.74 4.81 16.62
N GLU A 94 16.86 4.21 17.80
CA GLU A 94 17.97 3.30 18.11
C GLU A 94 17.99 2.08 17.18
N LEU A 95 16.83 1.47 16.91
CA LEU A 95 16.69 0.37 15.94
C LEU A 95 17.05 0.82 14.53
N TYR A 96 16.66 2.03 14.12
CA TYR A 96 17.06 2.60 12.84
C TYR A 96 18.58 2.78 12.76
N ASP A 97 19.20 3.35 13.79
CA ASP A 97 20.62 3.64 13.82
C ASP A 97 21.47 2.36 13.84
N LYS A 98 21.09 1.37 14.66
CA LYS A 98 21.86 0.14 14.90
C LYS A 98 21.49 -1.00 13.97
N GLU A 99 20.21 -1.22 13.74
CA GLU A 99 19.70 -2.36 12.98
C GLU A 99 19.28 -2.01 11.56
N LYS A 100 19.23 -0.71 11.20
CA LYS A 100 18.85 -0.25 9.86
C LYS A 100 17.44 -0.71 9.47
N ILE A 101 16.50 -0.62 10.41
CA ILE A 101 15.09 -0.86 10.10
C ILE A 101 14.58 0.15 9.08
N SER A 102 13.68 -0.28 8.19
CA SER A 102 12.98 0.56 7.21
C SER A 102 11.51 0.77 7.55
N GLY A 103 10.99 0.04 8.55
CA GLY A 103 9.60 0.14 8.99
C GLY A 103 9.37 -0.30 10.42
N VAL A 104 8.24 0.14 10.98
CA VAL A 104 7.77 -0.20 12.32
C VAL A 104 6.30 -0.60 12.28
N ILE A 105 5.96 -1.63 13.04
CA ILE A 105 4.59 -2.09 13.29
C ILE A 105 4.32 -1.92 14.78
N LEU A 106 3.32 -1.12 15.11
CA LEU A 106 2.85 -0.91 16.48
C LEU A 106 1.66 -1.82 16.74
N VAL A 107 1.79 -2.80 17.65
CA VAL A 107 0.74 -3.77 17.95
C VAL A 107 0.05 -3.43 19.27
N GLY A 108 -1.27 -3.23 19.19
CA GLY A 108 -2.14 -2.92 20.33
C GLY A 108 -2.34 -1.43 20.57
N ALA A 109 -2.84 -1.12 21.77
CA ALA A 109 -3.09 0.21 22.31
C ALA A 109 -1.78 0.95 22.66
N MET A 110 -0.85 1.02 21.72
CA MET A 110 0.45 1.65 21.90
C MET A 110 0.30 3.16 22.10
N PRO A 111 1.14 3.81 22.94
CA PRO A 111 1.18 5.25 23.05
C PRO A 111 1.36 5.90 21.67
N MET A 112 0.60 6.97 21.43
CA MET A 112 0.69 7.74 20.19
C MET A 112 0.92 9.20 20.53
N HIS A 113 1.84 9.83 19.81
CA HIS A 113 2.06 11.26 19.92
C HIS A 113 0.81 12.00 19.43
N ARG A 114 0.39 13.02 20.17
CA ARG A 114 -0.73 13.88 19.83
C ARG A 114 -0.19 15.15 19.22
N PHE A 115 -0.80 15.58 18.12
CA PHE A 115 -0.47 16.83 17.47
C PHE A 115 -1.76 17.58 17.14
N PHE A 116 -1.81 18.86 17.42
CA PHE A 116 -2.98 19.68 17.13
C PHE A 116 -3.06 19.90 15.63
N MET A 117 -4.11 19.37 15.00
CA MET A 117 -4.36 19.52 13.56
C MET A 117 -5.79 20.00 13.35
N HIS A 118 -5.96 21.11 12.61
CA HIS A 118 -7.23 21.81 12.46
C HIS A 118 -7.89 22.17 13.80
N GLU A 119 -8.81 21.32 14.25
CA GLU A 119 -9.74 21.61 15.33
C GLU A 119 -9.39 20.86 16.63
N HIS A 120 -8.58 19.79 16.54
CA HIS A 120 -8.39 18.83 17.64
C HIS A 120 -6.97 18.24 17.70
N ALA A 121 -6.63 17.67 18.86
CA ALA A 121 -5.42 16.88 19.07
C ALA A 121 -5.58 15.48 18.44
N ASN A 122 -4.86 15.22 17.35
CA ASN A 122 -5.00 14.01 16.57
C ASN A 122 -3.77 13.08 16.69
N PRO A 123 -3.91 11.76 16.45
CA PRO A 123 -2.79 10.84 16.38
C PRO A 123 -1.80 11.25 15.30
N ASN A 124 -0.51 11.32 15.63
CA ASN A 124 0.52 11.77 14.70
C ASN A 124 1.61 10.71 14.46
N PRO A 125 1.53 9.92 13.38
CA PRO A 125 2.58 8.94 13.07
C PRO A 125 3.89 9.59 12.63
N LEU A 126 3.88 10.84 12.13
CA LEU A 126 5.09 11.54 11.68
C LEU A 126 6.14 11.63 12.80
N TYR A 127 5.68 11.72 14.05
CA TYR A 127 6.54 11.70 15.24
C TYR A 127 7.43 10.45 15.32
N TYR A 128 6.96 9.32 14.83
CA TYR A 128 7.72 8.05 14.79
C TYR A 128 8.43 7.81 13.46
N GLU A 129 8.03 8.50 12.40
CA GLU A 129 8.55 8.32 11.04
C GLU A 129 9.78 9.21 10.77
N ASP A 130 9.85 10.38 11.42
CA ASP A 130 10.95 11.34 11.29
C ASP A 130 11.59 11.65 12.65
N PHE A 131 12.90 11.45 12.77
CA PHE A 131 13.67 11.68 14.00
C PHE A 131 14.34 13.05 14.05
N ASP A 132 14.40 13.75 12.92
CA ASP A 132 15.12 15.02 12.78
C ASP A 132 14.19 16.22 13.02
N LEU A 133 12.87 16.02 12.97
CA LEU A 133 11.88 17.04 13.33
C LEU A 133 11.85 17.29 14.83
N GLU A 134 11.83 18.56 15.20
CA GLU A 134 11.59 19.03 16.56
C GLU A 134 10.13 19.46 16.67
N PHE A 135 9.33 18.73 17.44
CA PHE A 135 7.93 19.08 17.70
C PHE A 135 7.84 20.09 18.85
N VAL A 136 6.93 21.04 18.72
CA VAL A 136 6.81 22.20 19.61
C VAL A 136 5.35 22.43 19.96
N ASP A 137 5.09 22.60 21.25
CA ASP A 137 3.87 23.11 21.84
C ASP A 137 4.02 24.62 22.06
N LYS A 138 3.53 25.44 21.12
CA LYS A 138 3.68 26.90 21.18
C LYS A 138 2.78 27.54 22.22
N ASN A 139 1.62 26.95 22.49
CA ASN A 139 0.60 27.54 23.37
C ASN A 139 0.70 27.01 24.82
N ASN A 140 1.55 26.01 25.07
CA ASN A 140 1.78 25.31 26.34
C ASN A 140 0.54 24.60 26.89
N ASP A 141 -0.30 24.02 26.03
CA ASP A 141 -1.49 23.25 26.42
C ASP A 141 -1.22 21.74 26.61
N GLY A 142 0.02 21.29 26.35
CA GLY A 142 0.46 19.91 26.46
C GLY A 142 0.35 19.11 25.17
N VAL A 143 -0.04 19.74 24.05
CA VAL A 143 -0.12 19.13 22.72
C VAL A 143 0.75 19.92 21.75
N ASP A 144 1.63 19.25 21.02
CA ASP A 144 2.45 19.93 20.01
C ASP A 144 1.55 20.45 18.86
N ASP A 145 1.73 21.71 18.47
CA ASP A 145 0.96 22.42 17.43
C ASP A 145 1.85 22.96 16.30
N ALA A 146 3.16 22.68 16.38
CA ALA A 146 4.15 23.01 15.38
C ALA A 146 5.32 22.01 15.37
N TYR A 147 6.14 22.08 14.32
CA TYR A 147 7.46 21.46 14.31
C TYR A 147 8.48 22.32 13.56
N ASN A 148 9.76 22.15 13.87
CA ASN A 148 10.88 22.74 13.15
C ASN A 148 11.58 21.67 12.29
N GLY A 149 11.99 22.07 11.09
CA GLY A 149 12.71 21.21 10.14
C GLY A 149 11.93 21.01 8.84
N LYS A 150 12.48 20.17 7.95
CA LYS A 150 11.81 19.75 6.72
C LYS A 150 11.53 18.25 6.83
N PRO A 151 10.30 17.79 6.61
CA PRO A 151 9.98 16.36 6.69
C PRO A 151 10.89 15.51 5.80
N GLN A 152 11.56 14.55 6.41
CA GLN A 152 12.42 13.53 5.81
C GLN A 152 12.24 12.20 6.54
N LEU A 153 11.18 11.50 6.18
CA LEU A 153 10.81 10.24 6.82
C LEU A 153 11.93 9.21 6.66
N LYS A 154 12.27 8.57 7.77
CA LYS A 154 13.32 7.55 7.87
C LYS A 154 12.76 6.13 7.82
N VAL A 155 11.55 5.95 8.35
CA VAL A 155 10.83 4.67 8.40
C VAL A 155 9.35 4.90 8.11
N TRP A 156 8.65 3.89 7.61
CA TRP A 156 7.18 3.87 7.61
C TRP A 156 6.65 3.29 8.92
N VAL A 157 5.45 3.71 9.35
CA VAL A 157 4.79 3.20 10.55
C VAL A 157 3.41 2.64 10.22
N ALA A 158 3.13 1.42 10.66
CA ALA A 158 1.81 0.79 10.57
C ALA A 158 1.26 0.45 11.97
N ASN A 159 -0.05 0.55 12.16
CA ASN A 159 -0.71 0.28 13.44
C ASN A 159 -1.61 -0.96 13.35
N ILE A 160 -1.26 -2.04 14.04
CA ILE A 160 -2.15 -3.20 14.26
C ILE A 160 -2.86 -2.98 15.60
N ARG A 161 -3.89 -2.16 15.58
CA ARG A 161 -4.61 -1.68 16.77
C ARG A 161 -6.09 -2.06 16.71
N ALA A 162 -6.46 -3.21 17.27
CA ALA A 162 -7.86 -3.53 17.50
C ALA A 162 -8.23 -3.04 18.91
N CYS A 163 -8.80 -1.83 18.99
CA CYS A 163 -9.13 -1.18 20.26
C CYS A 163 -10.40 -0.35 20.11
N GLU A 164 -11.46 -0.67 20.85
CA GLU A 164 -12.64 0.22 20.95
C GLU A 164 -12.34 1.42 21.86
N LYS A 165 -11.52 1.23 22.90
CA LYS A 165 -11.07 2.30 23.79
C LYS A 165 -9.58 2.58 23.61
N ALA A 166 -9.16 3.82 23.86
CA ALA A 166 -7.80 4.25 23.60
C ALA A 166 -6.70 3.48 24.36
N SER A 167 -7.00 2.93 25.53
CA SER A 167 -6.01 2.26 26.40
C SER A 167 -6.25 0.76 26.56
N GLU A 168 -7.18 0.17 25.83
CA GLU A 168 -7.57 -1.24 25.99
C GLU A 168 -7.37 -2.03 24.70
N ASP A 169 -6.62 -3.13 24.80
CA ASP A 169 -6.44 -4.09 23.71
C ASP A 169 -7.65 -5.03 23.59
N ASP A 170 -8.29 -5.07 22.42
CA ASP A 170 -9.24 -6.14 22.07
C ASP A 170 -8.44 -7.39 21.64
N ILE A 171 -8.05 -8.21 22.62
CA ILE A 171 -7.31 -9.46 22.38
C ILE A 171 -8.05 -10.37 21.38
N PRO A 172 -9.38 -10.65 21.52
CA PRO A 172 -10.13 -11.36 20.49
C PRO A 172 -10.07 -10.72 19.10
N GLY A 173 -10.12 -9.39 19.01
CA GLY A 173 -9.93 -8.60 17.79
C GLY A 173 -8.58 -8.83 17.12
N LEU A 174 -7.50 -8.74 17.90
CA LEU A 174 -6.14 -8.96 17.42
C LEU A 174 -5.91 -10.41 16.99
N ARG A 175 -6.40 -11.41 17.76
CA ARG A 175 -6.32 -12.83 17.34
C ARG A 175 -7.08 -13.09 16.04
N ARG A 176 -8.27 -12.50 15.89
CA ARG A 176 -9.05 -12.57 14.65
C ARG A 176 -8.25 -11.99 13.48
N PHE A 177 -7.62 -10.82 13.67
CA PHE A 177 -6.76 -10.20 12.66
C PHE A 177 -5.60 -11.11 12.25
N PHE A 178 -4.78 -11.59 13.20
CA PHE A 178 -3.66 -12.47 12.88
C PHE A 178 -4.11 -13.77 12.20
N THR A 179 -5.23 -14.35 12.63
CA THR A 179 -5.81 -15.54 11.99
C THR A 179 -6.18 -15.30 10.53
N LYS A 180 -6.89 -14.20 10.21
CA LYS A 180 -7.24 -13.92 8.81
C LYS A 180 -6.03 -13.52 7.97
N THR A 181 -5.02 -12.89 8.57
CA THR A 181 -3.75 -12.60 7.90
C THR A 181 -3.00 -13.88 7.55
N HIS A 182 -2.96 -14.86 8.47
CA HIS A 182 -2.43 -16.19 8.18
C HIS A 182 -3.21 -16.89 7.05
N ASP A 183 -4.54 -16.82 7.09
CA ASP A 183 -5.39 -17.37 6.02
C ASP A 183 -5.09 -16.70 4.66
N TYR A 184 -4.81 -15.41 4.63
CA TYR A 184 -4.37 -14.71 3.42
C TYR A 184 -2.99 -15.19 2.95
N TYR A 185 -2.01 -15.31 3.84
CA TYR A 185 -0.66 -15.72 3.48
C TYR A 185 -0.55 -17.16 3.01
N THR A 186 -1.36 -18.06 3.58
CA THR A 186 -1.44 -19.47 3.19
C THR A 186 -2.36 -19.72 1.99
N GLY A 187 -3.03 -18.67 1.49
CA GLY A 187 -3.95 -18.78 0.35
C GLY A 187 -5.30 -19.42 0.70
N LYS A 188 -5.62 -19.59 1.99
CA LYS A 188 -6.95 -20.04 2.46
C LYS A 188 -8.03 -18.96 2.28
N ALA A 189 -7.64 -17.68 2.28
CA ALA A 189 -8.52 -16.56 1.97
C ALA A 189 -7.85 -15.61 0.97
N VAL A 190 -8.23 -15.70 -0.31
CA VAL A 190 -7.69 -14.85 -1.39
C VAL A 190 -8.80 -13.94 -1.91
N PRO A 191 -8.58 -12.61 -2.03
CA PRO A 191 -9.62 -11.72 -2.54
C PRO A 191 -9.84 -12.01 -4.02
N GLU A 192 -11.03 -11.71 -4.52
CA GLU A 192 -11.21 -11.61 -5.97
C GLU A 192 -10.34 -10.45 -6.48
N LEU A 193 -9.76 -10.61 -7.67
CA LEU A 193 -8.99 -9.56 -8.35
C LEU A 193 -9.94 -8.47 -8.91
N ARG A 194 -10.65 -7.84 -7.99
CA ARG A 194 -11.64 -6.80 -8.20
C ARG A 194 -11.22 -5.53 -7.48
N THR A 195 -11.62 -4.42 -8.06
CA THR A 195 -11.45 -3.10 -7.46
C THR A 195 -12.80 -2.41 -7.32
N LEU A 196 -12.95 -1.64 -6.26
CA LEU A 196 -14.15 -0.87 -5.98
C LEU A 196 -13.76 0.59 -5.78
N LEU A 197 -14.52 1.50 -6.39
CA LEU A 197 -14.57 2.89 -5.99
C LEU A 197 -16.00 3.25 -5.63
N PHE A 198 -16.16 3.98 -4.54
CA PHE A 198 -17.37 4.71 -4.27
C PHE A 198 -17.07 6.15 -3.84
N THR A 199 -17.75 7.10 -4.48
CA THR A 199 -17.51 8.54 -4.34
C THR A 199 -18.82 9.31 -4.48
N THR A 200 -19.06 10.30 -3.61
CA THR A 200 -20.23 11.19 -3.72
C THR A 200 -20.00 12.28 -4.78
N GLY A 201 -21.05 13.03 -5.10
CA GLY A 201 -21.04 14.06 -6.16
C GLY A 201 -20.06 15.21 -5.90
N ASP A 202 -19.64 15.40 -4.66
CA ASP A 202 -18.69 16.45 -4.24
C ASP A 202 -17.24 16.15 -4.65
N TYR A 203 -16.96 14.95 -5.18
CA TYR A 203 -15.63 14.50 -5.61
C TYR A 203 -15.59 14.11 -7.10
N PRO A 204 -15.91 15.02 -8.04
CA PRO A 204 -16.28 14.68 -9.42
C PRO A 204 -15.12 14.21 -10.34
N VAL A 205 -13.85 14.32 -9.91
CA VAL A 205 -12.67 14.04 -10.78
C VAL A 205 -11.96 12.73 -10.42
N VAL A 206 -12.40 12.05 -9.36
CA VAL A 206 -11.65 10.95 -8.75
C VAL A 206 -11.80 9.62 -9.53
N GLY A 207 -12.96 9.37 -10.15
CA GLY A 207 -13.25 8.10 -10.78
C GLY A 207 -12.31 7.73 -11.92
N ASP A 208 -12.00 8.70 -12.77
CA ASP A 208 -11.10 8.51 -13.90
C ASP A 208 -9.66 8.29 -13.45
N GLU A 209 -9.21 9.03 -12.43
CA GLU A 209 -7.89 8.84 -11.85
C GLU A 209 -7.74 7.45 -11.22
N PHE A 210 -8.69 7.04 -10.37
CA PHE A 210 -8.68 5.72 -9.77
C PHE A 210 -8.71 4.64 -10.84
N ARG A 211 -9.53 4.79 -11.88
CA ARG A 211 -9.59 3.84 -12.99
C ARG A 211 -8.22 3.67 -13.65
N ARG A 212 -7.50 4.77 -13.92
CA ARG A 212 -6.17 4.75 -14.56
C ARG A 212 -5.07 4.20 -13.65
N ASN A 213 -5.06 4.61 -12.39
CA ASN A 213 -3.92 4.40 -11.49
C ASN A 213 -4.07 3.12 -10.63
N GLY A 214 -5.28 2.87 -10.12
CA GLY A 214 -5.60 1.72 -9.27
C GLY A 214 -6.40 0.64 -10.00
N GLY A 215 -7.66 0.96 -10.34
CA GLY A 215 -8.67 0.00 -10.77
C GLY A 215 -8.20 -0.95 -11.88
N THR A 216 -7.85 -0.39 -13.04
CA THR A 216 -7.50 -1.18 -14.23
C THR A 216 -6.12 -1.84 -14.17
N ARG A 217 -5.27 -1.39 -13.24
CA ARG A 217 -3.95 -1.95 -13.03
C ARG A 217 -4.01 -3.22 -12.20
N PHE A 218 -5.00 -3.33 -11.31
CA PHE A 218 -5.15 -4.47 -10.39
C PHE A 218 -6.41 -5.32 -10.68
N SER A 219 -7.23 -4.93 -11.65
CA SER A 219 -8.44 -5.69 -12.04
C SER A 219 -8.70 -5.60 -13.54
N ALA A 220 -9.29 -6.66 -14.11
CA ALA A 220 -9.78 -6.62 -15.48
C ALA A 220 -10.95 -5.61 -15.61
N PRO A 221 -11.23 -5.04 -16.80
CA PRO A 221 -12.27 -4.03 -16.95
C PRO A 221 -13.66 -4.42 -16.42
N GLY A 222 -14.06 -5.70 -16.53
CA GLY A 222 -15.33 -6.22 -16.00
C GLY A 222 -15.34 -6.47 -14.48
N ASP A 223 -14.20 -6.30 -13.82
CA ASP A 223 -13.97 -6.54 -12.41
C ASP A 223 -13.74 -5.24 -11.61
N ILE A 224 -13.99 -4.10 -12.25
CA ILE A 224 -13.96 -2.76 -11.64
C ILE A 224 -15.41 -2.33 -11.37
N THR A 225 -15.73 -2.09 -10.10
CA THR A 225 -17.00 -1.50 -9.69
C THR A 225 -16.79 -0.02 -9.40
N MET A 226 -17.59 0.85 -10.05
CA MET A 226 -17.55 2.31 -9.85
C MET A 226 -18.93 2.78 -9.42
N LEU A 227 -19.03 3.38 -8.23
CA LEU A 227 -20.25 3.98 -7.70
C LEU A 227 -20.01 5.48 -7.50
N GLU A 228 -20.43 6.30 -8.46
CA GLU A 228 -20.07 7.72 -8.50
C GLU A 228 -21.30 8.63 -8.45
N GLY A 229 -21.18 9.76 -7.74
CA GLY A 229 -22.27 10.71 -7.54
C GLY A 229 -23.51 10.00 -7.03
N LYS A 230 -24.66 10.26 -7.67
CA LYS A 230 -25.97 9.66 -7.33
C LYS A 230 -26.00 8.12 -7.32
N ALA A 231 -25.01 7.43 -7.89
CA ALA A 231 -24.90 5.97 -7.80
C ALA A 231 -24.28 5.48 -6.48
N CYS A 232 -23.54 6.34 -5.77
CA CYS A 232 -22.93 6.10 -4.47
C CYS A 232 -23.98 6.15 -3.35
N THR A 233 -24.88 5.17 -3.35
CA THR A 233 -25.90 4.98 -2.31
C THR A 233 -25.48 3.89 -1.34
N LEU A 234 -25.97 3.94 -0.10
CA LEU A 234 -25.72 2.92 0.91
C LEU A 234 -26.14 1.53 0.42
N LYS A 235 -27.30 1.45 -0.25
CA LYS A 235 -27.79 0.20 -0.86
C LYS A 235 -26.85 -0.34 -1.93
N ALA A 236 -26.28 0.53 -2.78
CA ALA A 236 -25.36 0.11 -3.83
C ALA A 236 -24.04 -0.40 -3.23
N VAL A 237 -23.47 0.32 -2.26
CA VAL A 237 -22.23 -0.07 -1.57
C VAL A 237 -22.41 -1.40 -0.84
N ARG A 238 -23.49 -1.55 -0.06
CA ARG A 238 -23.82 -2.83 0.61
C ARG A 238 -24.01 -3.97 -0.39
N LYS A 239 -24.64 -3.72 -1.54
CA LYS A 239 -24.80 -4.73 -2.59
C LYS A 239 -23.45 -5.12 -3.19
N ALA A 240 -22.55 -4.16 -3.40
CA ALA A 240 -21.22 -4.38 -3.93
C ALA A 240 -20.40 -5.29 -3.00
N PHE A 241 -20.38 -4.99 -1.70
CA PHE A 241 -19.70 -5.83 -0.72
C PHE A 241 -20.40 -7.17 -0.54
N LYS A 242 -21.72 -7.24 -0.37
CA LYS A 242 -22.45 -8.52 -0.23
C LYS A 242 -22.13 -9.52 -1.35
N LYS A 243 -21.82 -9.05 -2.55
CA LYS A 243 -21.54 -9.89 -3.71
C LYS A 243 -20.08 -10.31 -3.83
N HIS A 244 -19.14 -9.44 -3.46
CA HIS A 244 -17.72 -9.61 -3.77
C HIS A 244 -16.82 -9.15 -2.63
N SER A 245 -15.68 -9.82 -2.49
CA SER A 245 -14.53 -9.22 -1.82
C SER A 245 -13.64 -8.53 -2.84
N TYR A 246 -12.95 -7.47 -2.43
CA TYR A 246 -12.13 -6.64 -3.32
C TYR A 246 -10.66 -6.71 -2.94
N THR A 247 -9.80 -6.60 -3.93
CA THR A 247 -8.36 -6.47 -3.72
C THR A 247 -8.00 -5.03 -3.32
N LEU A 248 -8.70 -4.05 -3.88
CA LEU A 248 -8.49 -2.63 -3.58
C LEU A 248 -9.82 -1.89 -3.56
N THR A 249 -10.05 -1.10 -2.51
CA THR A 249 -11.19 -0.18 -2.43
C THR A 249 -10.71 1.25 -2.26
N TYR A 250 -11.31 2.15 -3.03
CA TYR A 250 -11.18 3.59 -2.89
C TYR A 250 -12.47 4.15 -2.28
N VAL A 251 -12.32 4.94 -1.22
CA VAL A 251 -13.42 5.63 -0.54
C VAL A 251 -13.24 7.14 -0.70
N GLY A 252 -14.11 7.78 -1.48
CA GLY A 252 -14.09 9.22 -1.80
C GLY A 252 -15.35 9.94 -1.35
N VAL A 253 -15.61 9.95 -0.04
CA VAL A 253 -16.88 10.47 0.51
C VAL A 253 -16.60 11.26 1.77
N HIS A 254 -17.50 12.18 2.12
CA HIS A 254 -17.46 12.80 3.44
C HIS A 254 -17.55 11.74 4.52
N SER A 255 -16.75 11.88 5.57
CA SER A 255 -16.65 10.90 6.63
C SER A 255 -16.40 11.60 7.96
N ASP A 256 -16.64 10.85 9.01
CA ASP A 256 -16.13 11.12 10.34
C ASP A 256 -15.52 9.83 10.93
N GLU A 257 -15.29 9.80 12.24
CA GLU A 257 -14.74 8.61 12.89
C GLU A 257 -15.69 7.40 12.87
N THR A 258 -16.98 7.61 12.61
CA THR A 258 -18.05 6.63 12.84
C THR A 258 -18.82 6.23 11.58
N GLY A 259 -18.68 6.96 10.48
CA GLY A 259 -19.36 6.62 9.24
C GLY A 259 -18.77 7.25 8.00
N HIS A 260 -19.32 6.80 6.87
CA HIS A 260 -19.08 7.34 5.54
C HIS A 260 -20.42 7.85 4.99
N GLY A 261 -20.51 9.14 4.69
CA GLY A 261 -21.72 9.77 4.16
C GLY A 261 -21.91 9.40 2.69
N MET A 262 -22.89 8.54 2.41
CA MET A 262 -23.30 8.25 1.04
C MET A 262 -24.30 9.31 0.56
N GLU A 263 -24.76 9.22 -0.68
CA GLU A 263 -25.74 10.16 -1.22
C GLU A 263 -27.11 10.15 -0.52
N ASP A 264 -27.50 9.01 0.06
CA ASP A 264 -28.82 8.80 0.65
C ASP A 264 -28.79 8.55 2.17
N GLU A 265 -27.80 7.81 2.68
CA GLU A 265 -27.66 7.42 4.09
C GLU A 265 -26.18 7.16 4.43
N ASP A 266 -25.84 7.09 5.72
CA ASP A 266 -24.47 6.80 6.15
C ASP A 266 -24.18 5.28 6.18
N LEU A 267 -23.00 4.90 5.71
CA LEU A 267 -22.41 3.59 5.99
C LEU A 267 -21.65 3.66 7.32
N LEU A 268 -22.20 3.08 8.38
CA LEU A 268 -21.61 3.17 9.72
C LEU A 268 -20.45 2.18 9.94
N SER A 269 -19.53 2.54 10.83
CA SER A 269 -18.35 1.75 11.19
C SER A 269 -18.69 0.36 11.70
N GLN A 270 -19.75 0.22 12.49
CA GLN A 270 -20.23 -1.09 12.96
C GLN A 270 -20.67 -1.98 11.80
N GLU A 271 -21.33 -1.39 10.80
CA GLU A 271 -21.82 -2.14 9.64
C GLU A 271 -20.67 -2.61 8.75
N ILE A 272 -19.62 -1.80 8.61
CA ILE A 272 -18.36 -2.19 7.98
C ILE A 272 -17.77 -3.38 8.72
N ALA A 273 -17.63 -3.29 10.06
CA ALA A 273 -17.05 -4.36 10.86
C ALA A 273 -17.84 -5.68 10.79
N ASP A 274 -19.16 -5.59 10.61
CA ASP A 274 -20.06 -6.75 10.52
C ASP A 274 -20.19 -7.35 9.11
N MET A 275 -19.62 -6.73 8.07
CA MET A 275 -19.63 -7.34 6.74
C MET A 275 -18.88 -8.69 6.74
N THR A 276 -19.35 -9.60 5.91
CA THR A 276 -18.72 -10.92 5.72
C THR A 276 -17.65 -10.89 4.62
N THR A 277 -17.77 -9.95 3.70
CA THR A 277 -16.82 -9.64 2.62
C THR A 277 -16.20 -8.28 2.88
N GLY A 278 -15.05 -8.01 2.27
CA GLY A 278 -14.35 -6.75 2.48
C GLY A 278 -13.24 -6.56 1.47
N SER A 279 -12.27 -5.74 1.83
CA SER A 279 -11.19 -5.35 0.92
C SER A 279 -9.84 -5.73 1.48
N LEU A 280 -8.93 -6.23 0.65
CA LEU A 280 -7.57 -6.48 1.10
C LEU A 280 -6.89 -5.16 1.51
N ILE A 281 -6.97 -4.15 0.65
CA ILE A 281 -6.48 -2.79 0.89
C ILE A 281 -7.63 -1.80 0.69
N THR A 282 -7.80 -0.86 1.62
CA THR A 282 -8.69 0.28 1.49
C THR A 282 -7.88 1.57 1.52
N ILE A 283 -8.05 2.46 0.54
CA ILE A 283 -7.54 3.84 0.59
C ILE A 283 -8.73 4.74 0.88
N ASN A 284 -8.71 5.38 2.04
CA ASN A 284 -9.85 6.13 2.58
C ASN A 284 -9.55 7.62 2.63
N HIS A 285 -10.19 8.36 1.73
CA HIS A 285 -10.05 9.81 1.61
C HIS A 285 -11.06 10.59 2.45
N GLY A 286 -11.86 9.89 3.25
CA GLY A 286 -12.81 10.52 4.15
C GLY A 286 -12.14 11.22 5.32
N CYS A 287 -12.59 12.45 5.60
CA CYS A 287 -12.16 13.22 6.77
C CYS A 287 -12.29 12.39 8.06
N PHE A 288 -11.31 12.49 8.95
CA PHE A 288 -11.31 11.86 10.28
C PHE A 288 -11.56 10.34 10.32
N ALA A 289 -11.65 9.63 9.18
CA ALA A 289 -11.98 8.21 9.15
C ALA A 289 -10.95 7.36 9.93
N GLY A 290 -9.69 7.79 9.95
CA GLY A 290 -8.59 7.21 10.72
C GLY A 290 -8.42 7.76 12.13
N ASN A 291 -9.20 8.76 12.54
CA ASN A 291 -9.04 9.40 13.84
C ASN A 291 -9.63 8.54 14.96
N TRP A 292 -8.76 7.80 15.64
CA TRP A 292 -9.15 7.06 16.85
C TRP A 292 -9.04 7.89 18.13
N ALA A 293 -8.73 9.20 18.08
CA ALA A 293 -8.66 10.05 19.28
C ALA A 293 -9.99 10.13 20.02
N LYS A 294 -11.11 10.04 19.31
CA LYS A 294 -12.44 10.04 19.90
C LYS A 294 -12.64 8.88 20.90
N ASN A 295 -11.91 7.77 20.71
CA ASN A 295 -11.95 6.61 21.59
C ASN A 295 -11.28 6.86 22.96
N ASP A 296 -10.65 8.01 23.15
CA ASP A 296 -10.12 8.45 24.45
C ASP A 296 -11.26 8.83 25.41
N ASP A 297 -12.40 9.29 24.89
CA ASP A 297 -13.54 9.75 25.70
C ASP A 297 -14.50 8.62 26.13
N GLU A 298 -14.10 7.36 25.97
CA GLU A 298 -14.83 6.11 26.30
C GLU A 298 -16.25 5.96 25.71
N LYS A 299 -16.72 6.92 24.90
CA LYS A 299 -18.10 6.99 24.40
C LYS A 299 -18.26 6.70 22.92
N SER A 300 -17.18 6.61 22.16
CA SER A 300 -17.25 6.26 20.74
C SER A 300 -17.09 4.76 20.55
N GLY A 301 -17.96 4.19 19.72
CA GLY A 301 -17.82 2.80 19.26
C GLY A 301 -16.63 2.63 18.30
N LEU A 302 -16.69 1.60 17.46
CA LEU A 302 -15.64 1.33 16.48
C LEU A 302 -15.35 2.53 15.57
N ASN A 303 -14.07 2.81 15.34
CA ASN A 303 -13.62 3.79 14.35
C ASN A 303 -13.73 3.22 12.93
N CYS A 304 -14.10 4.04 11.95
CA CYS A 304 -14.30 3.67 10.55
C CYS A 304 -13.08 2.93 9.95
N ALA A 305 -11.88 3.49 10.05
CA ALA A 305 -10.67 2.86 9.51
C ALA A 305 -10.36 1.54 10.23
N MET A 306 -10.52 1.49 11.55
CA MET A 306 -10.35 0.24 12.30
C MET A 306 -11.37 -0.82 11.87
N SER A 307 -12.62 -0.46 11.57
CA SER A 307 -13.63 -1.40 11.08
C SER A 307 -13.22 -2.10 9.79
N TRP A 308 -12.62 -1.36 8.83
CA TRP A 308 -12.11 -1.92 7.58
C TRP A 308 -11.00 -2.96 7.77
N VAL A 309 -10.31 -2.96 8.91
CA VAL A 309 -9.16 -3.84 9.17
C VAL A 309 -9.47 -4.91 10.20
N PHE A 310 -10.24 -4.61 11.24
CA PHE A 310 -10.46 -5.51 12.37
C PHE A 310 -11.85 -6.15 12.34
N GLY A 311 -12.72 -5.80 11.38
CA GLY A 311 -14.00 -6.47 11.15
C GLY A 311 -13.90 -7.98 10.87
N LYS A 312 -15.06 -8.62 10.78
CA LYS A 312 -15.24 -10.06 10.51
C LYS A 312 -14.84 -10.46 9.08
N HIS A 313 -14.83 -9.50 8.16
CA HIS A 313 -14.40 -9.67 6.78
C HIS A 313 -12.87 -9.81 6.64
N MET A 314 -12.43 -10.07 5.42
CA MET A 314 -11.02 -10.31 5.09
C MET A 314 -10.07 -9.10 5.16
N GLY A 315 -10.61 -7.89 5.36
CA GLY A 315 -9.88 -6.64 5.65
C GLY A 315 -8.47 -6.80 6.19
N GLN A 316 -7.45 -6.30 5.50
CA GLN A 316 -6.05 -6.41 5.98
C GLN A 316 -5.41 -5.05 6.26
N ALA A 317 -5.70 -4.03 5.46
CA ALA A 317 -5.07 -2.72 5.58
C ALA A 317 -6.00 -1.59 5.18
N VAL A 318 -5.85 -0.46 5.87
CA VAL A 318 -6.42 0.82 5.44
C VAL A 318 -5.40 1.93 5.60
N ILE A 319 -5.38 2.86 4.65
CA ILE A 319 -4.70 4.14 4.75
C ILE A 319 -5.78 5.21 4.82
N ALA A 320 -5.78 6.03 5.87
CA ALA A 320 -6.88 6.94 6.18
C ALA A 320 -6.38 8.25 6.83
N GLN A 321 -7.23 9.28 6.81
CA GLN A 321 -6.95 10.59 7.41
C GLN A 321 -7.42 10.69 8.87
N VAL A 322 -6.63 11.32 9.73
CA VAL A 322 -7.05 11.68 11.11
C VAL A 322 -7.66 13.07 11.23
N ARG A 323 -7.63 13.85 10.16
CA ARG A 323 -8.11 15.23 10.13
C ARG A 323 -9.01 15.47 8.93
N SER A 324 -9.49 16.70 8.78
CA SER A 324 -10.14 17.13 7.55
C SER A 324 -9.14 17.06 6.38
N GLY A 325 -9.57 16.47 5.26
CA GLY A 325 -8.75 16.25 4.06
C GLY A 325 -8.85 14.81 3.53
N GLY A 326 -8.10 14.54 2.46
CA GLY A 326 -8.00 13.22 1.82
C GLY A 326 -6.60 12.62 1.89
N VAL A 327 -6.41 11.41 1.35
CA VAL A 327 -5.09 10.77 1.24
C VAL A 327 -4.46 11.21 -0.09
N GLY A 328 -3.82 12.37 -0.11
CA GLY A 328 -3.11 12.84 -1.30
C GLY A 328 -1.97 11.90 -1.72
N PHE A 329 -1.61 11.95 -3.01
CA PHE A 329 -0.52 11.16 -3.62
C PHE A 329 -0.66 9.63 -3.51
N ASP A 330 -1.88 9.10 -3.38
CA ASP A 330 -2.14 7.65 -3.35
C ASP A 330 -1.75 6.95 -4.67
N ASN A 331 -1.70 7.69 -5.78
CA ASN A 331 -1.11 7.26 -7.04
C ASN A 331 0.33 6.71 -6.90
N LEU A 332 1.12 7.25 -5.97
CA LEU A 332 2.46 6.75 -5.65
C LEU A 332 2.40 5.37 -4.99
N ILE A 333 1.41 5.11 -4.13
CA ILE A 333 1.20 3.78 -3.54
C ILE A 333 0.92 2.78 -4.67
N TYR A 334 -0.01 3.11 -5.57
CA TYR A 334 -0.33 2.23 -6.69
C TYR A 334 0.89 1.96 -7.57
N ALA A 335 1.69 3.00 -7.89
CA ALA A 335 2.90 2.85 -8.68
C ALA A 335 3.92 1.89 -8.04
N ARG A 336 4.15 2.02 -6.73
CA ARG A 336 5.09 1.14 -6.00
C ARG A 336 4.57 -0.29 -5.88
N LEU A 337 3.27 -0.47 -5.59
CA LEU A 337 2.65 -1.80 -5.60
C LEU A 337 2.78 -2.49 -6.97
N ARG A 338 2.60 -1.75 -8.07
CA ARG A 338 2.84 -2.27 -9.43
C ARG A 338 4.28 -2.68 -9.66
N ALA A 339 5.22 -1.96 -9.09
CA ALA A 339 6.65 -2.27 -9.15
C ALA A 339 7.04 -3.50 -8.30
N GLY A 340 6.09 -4.11 -7.58
CA GLY A 340 6.30 -5.30 -6.76
C GLY A 340 6.73 -5.00 -5.32
N ASP A 341 6.65 -3.75 -4.88
CA ASP A 341 6.81 -3.45 -3.46
C ASP A 341 5.59 -3.95 -2.67
N TYR A 342 5.82 -4.33 -1.41
CA TYR A 342 4.73 -4.52 -0.45
C TYR A 342 4.22 -3.17 0.09
N LEU A 343 2.99 -3.16 0.61
CA LEU A 343 2.26 -1.93 0.98
C LEU A 343 3.04 -0.97 1.90
N GLY A 344 3.72 -1.45 2.94
CA GLY A 344 4.53 -0.58 3.83
C GLY A 344 5.61 0.20 3.08
N LYS A 345 6.32 -0.46 2.16
CA LYS A 345 7.31 0.20 1.30
C LYS A 345 6.66 1.11 0.26
N ALA A 346 5.48 0.76 -0.24
CA ALA A 346 4.70 1.57 -1.17
C ALA A 346 4.12 2.85 -0.52
N TYR A 347 3.83 2.81 0.77
CA TYR A 347 3.26 3.90 1.54
C TYR A 347 4.25 5.05 1.76
N LEU A 348 5.52 4.74 2.04
CA LEU A 348 6.51 5.75 2.45
C LEU A 348 6.66 6.93 1.47
N PRO A 349 6.77 6.74 0.14
CA PRO A 349 6.88 7.86 -0.79
C PRO A 349 5.61 8.73 -0.87
N CYS A 350 4.42 8.11 -0.78
CA CYS A 350 3.16 8.84 -0.72
C CYS A 350 3.11 9.75 0.51
N LYS A 351 3.40 9.18 1.69
CA LYS A 351 3.45 9.93 2.94
C LYS A 351 4.48 11.06 2.88
N GLN A 352 5.69 10.78 2.39
CA GLN A 352 6.75 11.78 2.25
C GLN A 352 6.34 12.95 1.32
N ALA A 353 5.71 12.66 0.18
CA ALA A 353 5.23 13.69 -0.74
C ALA A 353 4.18 14.58 -0.06
N HIS A 354 3.25 13.95 0.67
CA HIS A 354 2.20 14.67 1.37
C HIS A 354 2.71 15.53 2.53
N GLU A 355 3.71 15.06 3.29
CA GLU A 355 4.33 15.86 4.35
C GLU A 355 5.11 17.05 3.78
N ILE A 356 5.75 16.89 2.62
CA ILE A 356 6.40 18.02 1.92
C ILE A 356 5.37 19.04 1.44
N GLU A 357 4.23 18.59 0.89
CA GLU A 357 3.15 19.47 0.46
C GLU A 357 2.49 20.20 1.63
N ALA A 358 2.33 19.55 2.79
CA ALA A 358 1.74 20.16 3.98
C ALA A 358 2.71 21.11 4.72
N SER A 359 4.02 20.86 4.64
CA SER A 359 5.07 21.62 5.34
C SER A 359 5.07 23.16 5.14
N PRO A 360 4.68 23.75 3.99
CA PRO A 360 4.60 25.19 3.81
C PRO A 360 3.53 25.86 4.69
N GLY A 361 2.61 25.08 5.29
CA GLY A 361 1.64 25.55 6.28
C GLY A 361 0.84 26.74 5.79
N ASP A 362 -0.03 26.54 4.79
CA ASP A 362 -0.70 27.66 4.16
C ASP A 362 -1.82 28.25 5.05
N HIS A 363 -2.42 27.47 5.96
CA HIS A 363 -3.62 27.91 6.64
C HIS A 363 -3.62 27.48 8.12
N THR A 364 -3.37 28.41 9.05
CA THR A 364 -3.52 28.24 10.52
C THR A 364 -2.48 27.34 11.23
N PRO A 365 -2.14 27.58 12.52
CA PRO A 365 -1.38 26.62 13.32
C PRO A 365 -2.04 25.24 13.30
N GLY A 366 -1.27 24.17 13.05
CA GLY A 366 -1.74 22.78 13.03
C GLY A 366 -1.86 22.10 11.66
N ASP A 367 -1.79 22.84 10.54
CA ASP A 367 -1.96 22.26 9.19
C ASP A 367 -0.68 21.71 8.53
N ILE A 368 0.42 21.69 9.29
CA ILE A 368 1.74 21.35 8.77
C ILE A 368 2.02 19.84 8.72
N VAL A 369 1.08 19.00 9.16
CA VAL A 369 1.20 17.53 9.13
C VAL A 369 0.14 16.95 8.20
N SER A 370 0.50 15.93 7.41
CA SER A 370 -0.45 15.32 6.45
C SER A 370 -1.67 14.68 7.12
N GLY A 371 -1.54 14.15 8.34
CA GLY A 371 -2.62 13.43 9.03
C GLY A 371 -2.91 12.02 8.50
N ILE A 372 -2.13 11.52 7.54
CA ILE A 372 -2.32 10.16 7.00
C ILE A 372 -1.83 9.12 8.02
N LEU A 373 -2.66 8.12 8.30
CA LEU A 373 -2.33 6.94 9.08
C LEU A 373 -2.34 5.68 8.22
N PHE A 374 -1.46 4.75 8.56
CA PHE A 374 -1.50 3.39 8.07
C PHE A 374 -1.89 2.42 9.20
N ILE A 375 -2.98 1.68 8.97
CA ILE A 375 -3.56 0.72 9.92
C ILE A 375 -3.61 -0.68 9.28
N GLY A 376 -3.19 -1.69 10.03
CA GLY A 376 -3.27 -3.09 9.64
C GLY A 376 -1.94 -3.66 9.14
N ASN A 377 -2.03 -4.57 8.18
CA ASN A 377 -0.91 -5.37 7.70
C ASN A 377 -0.08 -4.62 6.64
N PRO A 378 1.20 -4.28 6.91
CA PRO A 378 2.08 -3.66 5.92
C PRO A 378 2.54 -4.58 4.80
N PHE A 379 2.47 -5.90 4.98
CA PHE A 379 2.98 -6.84 4.00
C PHE A 379 1.87 -7.39 3.12
N LEU A 380 1.40 -6.53 2.22
CA LEU A 380 0.41 -6.85 1.20
C LEU A 380 0.99 -6.54 -0.17
N GLU A 381 0.78 -7.44 -1.12
CA GLU A 381 1.18 -7.29 -2.52
C GLU A 381 -0.06 -7.30 -3.40
N LEU A 382 -0.08 -6.39 -4.38
CA LEU A 382 -1.02 -6.45 -5.48
C LEU A 382 -0.27 -6.83 -6.74
N LYS A 383 -0.63 -7.96 -7.33
CA LYS A 383 -0.07 -8.35 -8.63
C LYS A 383 -0.82 -7.61 -9.72
N PRO A 384 -0.13 -6.83 -10.58
CA PRO A 384 -0.79 -6.21 -11.71
C PRO A 384 -1.45 -7.26 -12.60
N VAL A 385 -2.64 -6.95 -13.12
CA VAL A 385 -3.25 -7.81 -14.13
C VAL A 385 -2.38 -7.75 -15.37
N LYS A 386 -1.96 -8.93 -15.87
CA LYS A 386 -1.22 -9.02 -17.13
C LYS A 386 -2.17 -8.68 -18.29
N THR A 387 -2.28 -7.40 -18.61
CA THR A 387 -2.83 -6.97 -19.89
C THR A 387 -1.80 -7.25 -20.97
N LYS A 388 -2.21 -7.71 -22.16
CA LYS A 388 -1.32 -7.72 -23.32
C LYS A 388 -1.07 -6.26 -23.70
N ILE A 389 0.05 -5.72 -23.21
CA ILE A 389 0.49 -4.36 -23.51
C ILE A 389 1.08 -4.39 -24.91
N SER A 390 0.30 -3.91 -25.87
CA SER A 390 0.74 -3.63 -27.23
C SER A 390 1.37 -2.25 -27.31
N LEU A 391 0.95 -1.29 -26.49
CA LEU A 391 1.47 0.09 -26.47
C LEU A 391 2.47 0.32 -25.32
N VAL A 392 3.72 0.60 -25.65
CA VAL A 392 4.79 0.93 -24.69
C VAL A 392 5.34 2.31 -25.02
N ILE A 393 5.36 3.23 -24.04
CA ILE A 393 6.03 4.52 -24.20
C ILE A 393 7.52 4.32 -23.93
N ASN A 394 8.35 4.57 -24.93
CA ASN A 394 9.80 4.35 -24.84
C ASN A 394 10.52 5.62 -24.38
N ASN A 395 10.04 6.78 -24.82
CA ASN A 395 10.58 8.08 -24.47
C ASN A 395 9.50 9.15 -24.68
N ALA A 396 9.39 10.10 -23.76
CA ALA A 396 8.55 11.28 -23.93
C ALA A 396 9.17 12.50 -23.27
N VAL A 397 9.13 13.61 -23.99
CA VAL A 397 9.69 14.90 -23.58
C VAL A 397 8.71 16.02 -23.90
N TYR A 398 8.54 16.94 -22.95
CA TYR A 398 7.69 18.12 -23.07
C TYR A 398 8.51 19.38 -22.89
N GLY A 399 8.36 20.37 -23.78
CA GLY A 399 9.02 21.67 -23.62
C GLY A 399 9.37 22.36 -24.94
N ASP A 400 10.33 23.26 -24.89
CA ASP A 400 10.86 23.96 -26.06
C ASP A 400 12.05 23.19 -26.65
N PHE A 401 11.81 22.49 -27.77
CA PHE A 401 12.84 21.73 -28.47
C PHE A 401 13.89 22.60 -29.15
N SER A 402 13.60 23.88 -29.42
CA SER A 402 14.55 24.78 -30.09
C SER A 402 15.67 25.22 -29.14
N ASN A 403 15.35 25.42 -27.86
CA ASN A 403 16.30 25.80 -26.81
C ASN A 403 16.68 24.66 -25.86
N ASN A 404 16.20 23.44 -26.13
CA ASN A 404 16.41 22.24 -25.31
C ASN A 404 15.95 22.42 -23.84
N ALA A 405 14.97 23.28 -23.62
CA ALA A 405 14.33 23.50 -22.32
C ALA A 405 13.15 22.53 -22.19
N VAL A 406 13.45 21.29 -21.79
CA VAL A 406 12.49 20.18 -21.79
C VAL A 406 12.47 19.41 -20.46
N THR A 407 11.31 18.85 -20.13
CA THR A 407 11.09 17.91 -19.03
C THR A 407 10.85 16.51 -19.60
N ASN A 408 11.45 15.49 -19.00
CA ASN A 408 11.16 14.09 -19.34
C ASN A 408 9.86 13.65 -18.65
N VAL A 409 8.87 13.29 -19.46
CA VAL A 409 7.54 12.83 -19.02
C VAL A 409 7.27 11.37 -19.40
N THR A 410 8.32 10.59 -19.72
CA THR A 410 8.21 9.20 -20.20
C THR A 410 7.41 8.32 -19.26
N GLN A 411 7.80 8.30 -17.98
CA GLN A 411 7.17 7.45 -16.98
C GLN A 411 5.72 7.87 -16.72
N LEU A 412 5.47 9.19 -16.68
CA LEU A 412 4.14 9.77 -16.52
C LEU A 412 3.20 9.30 -17.63
N LEU A 413 3.60 9.43 -18.90
CA LEU A 413 2.79 8.97 -20.03
C LEU A 413 2.65 7.45 -20.07
N ALA A 414 3.69 6.69 -19.72
CA ALA A 414 3.63 5.24 -19.62
C ALA A 414 2.58 4.81 -18.58
N ASP A 415 2.53 5.49 -17.44
CA ASP A 415 1.55 5.27 -16.38
C ASP A 415 0.12 5.66 -16.79
N TRP A 416 -0.04 6.53 -17.80
CA TRP A 416 -1.35 6.90 -18.35
C TRP A 416 -1.85 5.99 -19.48
N VAL A 417 -1.01 5.09 -20.02
CA VAL A 417 -1.46 4.12 -21.05
C VAL A 417 -2.51 3.17 -20.47
N TYR A 418 -3.71 3.20 -21.01
CA TYR A 418 -4.83 2.34 -20.61
C TYR A 418 -5.45 1.65 -21.83
N ASP A 419 -5.68 0.33 -21.73
CA ASP A 419 -6.27 -0.50 -22.80
C ASP A 419 -5.59 -0.31 -24.17
N ASN A 420 -4.26 -0.21 -24.16
CA ASN A 420 -3.46 0.10 -25.36
C ASN A 420 -3.84 1.43 -26.03
N THR A 421 -4.29 2.39 -25.24
CA THR A 421 -4.58 3.76 -25.67
C THR A 421 -3.92 4.77 -24.73
N LEU A 422 -3.62 5.95 -25.24
CA LEU A 422 -3.15 7.11 -24.49
C LEU A 422 -3.88 8.33 -25.04
N THR A 423 -4.60 9.05 -24.18
CA THR A 423 -5.26 10.31 -24.52
C THR A 423 -4.85 11.36 -23.49
N VAL A 424 -4.26 12.47 -23.95
CA VAL A 424 -3.69 13.51 -23.08
C VAL A 424 -3.88 14.86 -23.74
N ASP A 425 -4.47 15.81 -23.03
CA ASP A 425 -4.50 17.20 -23.45
C ASP A 425 -3.16 17.87 -23.13
N VAL A 426 -2.63 18.66 -24.07
CA VAL A 426 -1.35 19.36 -23.94
C VAL A 426 -1.62 20.87 -24.00
N PRO A 427 -1.12 21.70 -23.07
CA PRO A 427 -0.39 21.32 -21.86
C PRO A 427 -1.25 20.51 -20.88
N HIS A 428 -0.57 19.74 -20.02
CA HIS A 428 -1.16 19.10 -18.85
C HIS A 428 -0.44 19.63 -17.60
N ASP A 429 -1.17 19.89 -16.52
CA ASP A 429 -0.61 20.50 -15.31
C ASP A 429 0.58 19.69 -14.75
N ASP A 430 0.49 18.37 -14.78
CA ASP A 430 1.54 17.44 -14.35
C ASP A 430 2.84 17.47 -15.17
N PHE A 431 2.90 18.17 -16.31
CA PHE A 431 4.13 18.30 -17.09
C PHE A 431 5.07 19.38 -16.54
N GLY A 432 4.54 20.29 -15.71
CA GLY A 432 5.22 21.51 -15.30
C GLY A 432 5.46 22.49 -16.45
N ASP A 433 6.19 23.57 -16.16
CA ASP A 433 6.52 24.63 -17.12
C ASP A 433 8.04 24.71 -17.35
N PRO A 434 8.60 23.86 -18.24
CA PRO A 434 10.05 23.86 -18.50
C PRO A 434 10.54 25.09 -19.27
N ALA A 435 9.63 25.90 -19.83
CA ALA A 435 9.96 27.06 -20.66
C ALA A 435 8.86 28.12 -20.56
N ASN A 436 8.91 28.93 -19.49
CA ASN A 436 7.85 29.90 -19.18
C ASN A 436 7.68 30.95 -20.29
N GLY A 437 6.42 31.19 -20.67
CA GLY A 437 6.03 32.15 -21.71
C GLY A 437 6.30 31.70 -23.14
N ILE A 438 6.81 30.48 -23.34
CA ILE A 438 7.09 29.90 -24.66
C ILE A 438 6.08 28.78 -24.95
N VAL A 439 5.63 28.69 -26.21
CA VAL A 439 4.79 27.61 -26.74
C VAL A 439 5.61 26.33 -26.77
N LYS A 440 5.12 25.27 -26.13
CA LYS A 440 5.81 23.99 -25.98
C LYS A 440 5.20 22.92 -26.87
N GLN A 441 5.93 21.83 -26.98
CA GLN A 441 5.49 20.65 -27.70
C GLN A 441 5.74 19.41 -26.85
N LEU A 442 4.86 18.42 -27.00
CA LEU A 442 5.04 17.09 -26.46
C LEU A 442 5.47 16.16 -27.59
N LYS A 443 6.65 15.53 -27.47
CA LYS A 443 7.10 14.45 -28.35
C LYS A 443 7.10 13.13 -27.60
N VAL A 444 6.51 12.11 -28.22
CA VAL A 444 6.36 10.76 -27.66
C VAL A 444 6.85 9.74 -28.67
N ASP A 445 7.88 9.00 -28.30
CA ASP A 445 8.37 7.83 -29.00
C ASP A 445 7.83 6.58 -28.30
N TYR A 446 7.19 5.68 -29.06
CA TYR A 446 6.46 4.55 -28.50
C TYR A 446 6.49 3.34 -29.41
N THR A 447 6.36 2.15 -28.83
CA THR A 447 6.14 0.90 -29.55
C THR A 447 4.66 0.56 -29.52
N PHE A 448 4.06 0.23 -30.65
CA PHE A 448 2.69 -0.31 -30.72
C PHE A 448 2.67 -1.60 -31.54
N ASP A 449 2.31 -2.73 -30.91
CA ASP A 449 2.35 -4.08 -31.54
C ASP A 449 3.74 -4.34 -32.15
N ASP A 450 4.78 -4.17 -31.34
CA ASP A 450 6.20 -4.34 -31.69
C ASP A 450 6.73 -3.43 -32.82
N LYS A 451 5.99 -2.36 -33.15
CA LYS A 451 6.41 -1.34 -34.14
C LYS A 451 6.69 -0.02 -33.47
N GLU A 452 7.92 0.47 -33.64
CA GLU A 452 8.31 1.81 -33.21
C GLU A 452 7.56 2.89 -34.01
N LYS A 453 7.10 3.92 -33.30
CA LYS A 453 6.37 5.07 -33.80
C LYS A 453 6.76 6.30 -32.99
N SER A 454 6.51 7.48 -33.56
CA SER A 454 6.71 8.75 -32.87
C SER A 454 5.54 9.67 -33.20
N LYS A 455 5.12 10.48 -32.22
CA LYS A 455 4.08 11.50 -32.38
C LYS A 455 4.49 12.76 -31.64
N THR A 456 4.28 13.91 -32.28
CA THR A 456 4.49 15.24 -31.68
C THR A 456 3.18 16.00 -31.73
N VAL A 457 2.83 16.68 -30.64
CA VAL A 457 1.65 17.57 -30.54
C VAL A 457 2.06 18.89 -29.91
N ASN A 458 1.38 19.97 -30.28
CA ASN A 458 1.61 21.32 -29.76
C ASN A 458 0.79 21.58 -28.48
N ASP A 459 1.14 22.62 -27.73
CA ASP A 459 0.23 23.21 -26.75
C ASP A 459 -1.12 23.58 -27.40
N GLY A 460 -2.21 23.28 -26.69
CA GLY A 460 -3.60 23.37 -27.16
C GLY A 460 -4.13 22.12 -27.87
N GLU A 461 -3.30 21.08 -28.09
CA GLU A 461 -3.71 19.86 -28.80
C GLU A 461 -3.86 18.65 -27.87
N THR A 462 -4.71 17.69 -28.27
CA THR A 462 -4.83 16.39 -27.59
C THR A 462 -3.96 15.33 -28.28
N LEU A 463 -2.98 14.78 -27.56
CA LEU A 463 -2.32 13.54 -27.94
C LEU A 463 -3.32 12.38 -27.85
N LYS A 464 -3.59 11.70 -28.97
CA LYS A 464 -4.31 10.43 -29.01
C LYS A 464 -3.45 9.36 -29.67
N ILE A 465 -3.18 8.28 -28.94
CA ILE A 465 -2.58 7.04 -29.45
C ILE A 465 -3.56 5.92 -29.14
N SER A 466 -3.95 5.16 -30.14
CA SER A 466 -4.81 3.99 -29.97
C SER A 466 -4.47 2.97 -31.04
N LYS A 467 -5.02 1.75 -30.90
CA LYS A 467 -4.98 0.77 -31.98
C LYS A 467 -5.73 1.37 -33.17
N GLY A 468 -4.97 1.84 -34.16
CA GLY A 468 -5.54 2.35 -35.39
C GLY A 468 -6.47 1.30 -35.98
N TRP A 469 -7.74 1.67 -36.19
CA TRP A 469 -8.63 0.95 -37.09
C TRP A 469 -7.95 1.02 -38.47
N PHE A 470 -7.19 -0.01 -38.83
CA PHE A 470 -6.71 -0.12 -40.19
C PHE A 470 -7.95 -0.38 -41.05
N SER A 471 -8.45 0.65 -41.72
CA SER A 471 -9.17 0.44 -42.96
C SER A 471 -8.22 -0.28 -43.92
N LYS A 472 -8.57 -1.51 -44.24
CA LYS A 472 -8.24 -2.09 -45.54
C LYS A 472 -9.52 -2.11 -46.34
#